data_AF-A0A4V6PPD3-F1
#
_entry.id   AF-A0A4V6PPD3-F1
#
_cell.length_a   1.000
_cell.length_b   1.000
_cell.length_c   1.000
_cell.angle_alpha   90.00
_cell.angle_beta   90.00
_cell.angle_gamma   90.00
#
_symmetry.space_group_name_H-M   'P 1'
#
loop_
_entity.id
_entity.type
_entity.pdbx_description
1 polymer ?
#
loop_
_entity_poly.entity_id
_entity_poly.type
_entity_poly.pdbx_seq_one_letter_code
_entity_poly.pdbx_strand_id
1 'polypeptide(L)'
;MTELAPETTEIVRFGDNAATRAAYESGQVDVLVSGNTLAAAISDANAEMDIETKFILKESPAFIGVKKGNLDLLFWTNTFILHKTLGGQLNELSEKWLGQELPPLPNL
;
A
#
# COMPACT_ATOMS: atom_id res chain seq x y z
N MET A 1 4.58 10.49 10.89
CA MET A 1 3.15 10.15 10.72
C MET A 1 2.30 11.06 11.59
N THR A 2 2.43 10.99 12.93
CA THR A 2 1.70 11.87 13.87
C THR A 2 2.03 13.36 13.68
N GLU A 3 3.28 13.69 13.38
CA GLU A 3 3.79 15.07 13.24
C GLU A 3 3.22 15.84 12.03
N LEU A 4 2.61 15.15 11.07
CA LEU A 4 2.03 15.76 9.87
C LEU A 4 0.54 16.13 10.06
N ALA A 5 -0.09 15.62 11.13
CA ALA A 5 -1.48 15.90 11.40
C ALA A 5 -1.63 17.32 11.96
N PRO A 6 -2.64 18.10 11.51
CA PRO A 6 -3.00 19.36 12.16
C PRO A 6 -3.19 19.17 13.67
N GLU A 7 -2.82 20.17 14.48
CA GLU A 7 -2.88 20.09 15.95
C GLU A 7 -4.28 19.74 16.50
N THR A 8 -5.34 20.05 15.76
CA THR A 8 -6.73 19.76 16.11
C THR A 8 -7.18 18.35 15.74
N THR A 9 -6.32 17.53 15.14
CA THR A 9 -6.67 16.18 14.66
C THR A 9 -6.58 15.18 15.80
N GLU A 10 -7.68 14.47 16.06
CA GLU A 10 -7.66 13.31 16.95
C GLU A 10 -7.14 12.08 16.19
N ILE A 11 -6.08 11.44 16.71
CA ILE A 11 -5.49 10.25 16.09
C ILE A 11 -5.88 9.03 16.91
N VAL A 12 -6.75 8.20 16.34
CA VAL A 12 -7.17 6.92 16.92
C VAL A 12 -6.38 5.77 16.28
N ARG A 13 -5.88 4.84 17.11
CA ARG A 13 -5.17 3.65 16.65
C ARG A 13 -5.98 2.41 16.99
N PHE A 14 -6.32 1.63 15.97
CA PHE A 14 -7.00 0.35 16.12
C PHE A 14 -6.01 -0.82 16.09
N GLY A 15 -6.41 -1.97 16.64
CA GLY A 15 -5.53 -3.14 16.78
C GLY A 15 -5.21 -3.86 15.47
N ASP A 16 -6.06 -3.71 14.45
CA ASP A 16 -5.91 -4.32 13.13
C ASP A 16 -6.68 -3.56 12.04
N ASN A 17 -6.53 -4.02 10.78
CA ASN A 17 -7.20 -3.41 9.62
C ASN A 17 -8.72 -3.61 9.63
N ALA A 18 -9.24 -4.67 10.23
CA ALA A 18 -10.67 -4.95 10.25
C ALA A 18 -11.40 -3.98 11.19
N ALA A 19 -10.84 -3.76 12.39
CA ALA A 19 -11.31 -2.75 13.33
C ALA A 19 -11.18 -1.33 12.75
N THR A 20 -10.07 -1.02 12.06
CA THR A 20 -9.89 0.27 11.40
C THR A 20 -10.95 0.50 10.32
N ARG A 21 -11.23 -0.51 9.48
CA ARG A 21 -12.26 -0.44 8.44
C ARG A 21 -13.64 -0.23 9.03
N ALA A 22 -14.02 -1.02 10.04
CA ALA A 22 -15.33 -0.91 10.69
C ALA A 22 -15.54 0.48 11.34
N ALA A 23 -14.48 1.06 11.93
CA ALA A 23 -14.56 2.41 12.49
C ALA A 23 -14.83 3.47 11.42
N TYR A 24 -14.19 3.36 10.25
CA TYR A 24 -14.44 4.26 9.12
C TYR A 24 -15.84 4.08 8.54
N GLU A 25 -16.27 2.84 8.28
CA GLU A 25 -17.59 2.54 7.71
C GLU A 25 -18.75 2.90 8.65
N SER A 26 -18.54 2.87 9.96
CA SER A 26 -19.54 3.29 10.96
C SER A 26 -19.52 4.79 11.27
N GLY A 27 -18.61 5.56 10.67
CA GLY A 27 -18.47 7.00 10.91
C GLY A 27 -17.86 7.35 12.27
N GLN A 28 -17.16 6.42 12.93
CA GLN A 28 -16.40 6.73 14.15
C GLN A 28 -15.16 7.58 13.87
N VAL A 29 -14.65 7.54 12.63
CA VAL A 29 -13.53 8.37 12.16
C VAL A 29 -13.84 8.95 10.79
N ASP A 30 -13.43 10.19 10.55
CA ASP A 30 -13.68 10.89 9.29
C ASP A 30 -12.68 10.52 8.19
N VAL A 31 -11.46 10.10 8.58
CA VAL A 31 -10.34 9.83 7.66
C VAL A 31 -9.69 8.50 8.00
N LEU A 32 -9.44 7.70 6.96
CA LEU A 32 -8.69 6.46 7.02
C LEU A 32 -7.28 6.67 6.46
N VAL A 33 -6.25 6.30 7.23
CA VAL A 33 -4.87 6.21 6.73
C VAL A 33 -4.54 4.73 6.52
N SER A 34 -4.48 4.30 5.27
CA SER A 34 -4.20 2.91 4.92
C SER A 34 -3.41 2.79 3.62
N GLY A 35 -2.93 1.58 3.32
CA GLY A 35 -2.32 1.26 2.02
C GLY A 35 -3.36 1.07 0.92
N ASN A 36 -2.90 1.22 -0.33
CA ASN A 36 -3.75 1.20 -1.53
C ASN A 36 -4.62 -0.06 -1.66
N THR A 37 -4.13 -1.22 -1.22
CA THR A 37 -4.88 -2.48 -1.28
C THR A 37 -6.14 -2.48 -0.41
N LEU A 38 -6.08 -1.88 0.78
CA LEU A 38 -7.25 -1.79 1.66
C LEU A 38 -8.23 -0.75 1.13
N ALA A 39 -7.73 0.38 0.62
CA ALA A 39 -8.58 1.39 0.00
C ALA A 39 -9.37 0.81 -1.18
N ALA A 40 -8.69 0.10 -2.09
CA ALA A 40 -9.34 -0.61 -3.21
C ALA A 40 -10.39 -1.62 -2.73
N ALA A 41 -10.08 -2.43 -1.71
CA ALA A 41 -11.01 -3.41 -1.17
C ALA A 41 -12.26 -2.79 -0.53
N ILE A 42 -12.14 -1.59 0.07
CA ILE A 42 -13.31 -0.88 0.63
C ILE A 42 -14.17 -0.31 -0.51
N SER A 43 -13.55 0.31 -1.52
CA SER A 43 -14.26 0.81 -2.71
C SER A 43 -15.00 -0.31 -3.46
N ASP A 44 -14.37 -1.48 -3.63
CA ASP A 44 -15.01 -2.65 -4.25
C ASP A 44 -16.19 -3.18 -3.42
N ALA A 45 -16.08 -3.16 -2.09
CA ALA A 45 -17.10 -3.69 -1.20
C ALA A 45 -18.29 -2.74 -1.02
N ASN A 46 -18.10 -1.43 -1.18
CA ASN A 46 -19.14 -0.43 -1.04
C ASN A 46 -18.97 0.73 -2.04
N ALA A 47 -19.47 0.53 -3.25
CA ALA A 47 -19.37 1.52 -4.33
C ALA A 47 -20.13 2.84 -4.06
N GLU A 48 -21.03 2.87 -3.07
CA GLU A 48 -21.72 4.11 -2.66
C GLU A 48 -20.87 4.96 -1.70
N MET A 49 -19.86 4.37 -1.04
CA MET A 49 -18.88 5.14 -0.27
C MET A 49 -17.92 5.83 -1.25
N ASP A 50 -18.11 7.13 -1.43
CA ASP A 50 -17.24 8.01 -2.22
C ASP A 50 -15.88 8.21 -1.51
N ILE A 51 -15.03 7.18 -1.60
CA ILE A 51 -13.69 7.18 -1.01
C ILE A 51 -12.73 7.80 -2.01
N GLU A 52 -12.21 8.97 -1.64
CA GLU A 52 -11.21 9.69 -2.42
C GLU A 52 -9.87 9.75 -1.68
N THR A 53 -8.80 9.33 -2.36
CA THR A 53 -7.43 9.51 -1.86
C THR A 53 -7.08 11.00 -1.83
N LYS A 54 -6.97 11.60 -0.64
CA LYS A 54 -6.66 13.02 -0.50
C LYS A 54 -5.18 13.35 -0.72
N PHE A 55 -4.26 12.53 -0.19
CA PHE A 55 -2.82 12.68 -0.41
C PHE A 55 -2.05 11.43 0.01
N ILE A 56 -0.83 11.27 -0.51
CA ILE A 56 0.08 10.19 -0.13
C ILE A 56 0.94 10.65 1.06
N LEU A 57 0.78 9.97 2.19
CA LEU A 57 1.50 10.33 3.42
C LEU A 57 2.98 9.92 3.40
N LYS A 58 3.27 8.76 2.80
CA LYS A 58 4.63 8.22 2.68
C LYS A 58 4.68 7.10 1.65
N GLU A 59 5.66 7.18 0.75
CA GLU A 59 6.07 6.06 -0.09
C GLU A 59 6.79 5.00 0.76
N SER A 60 6.21 3.80 0.83
CA SER A 60 6.77 2.67 1.58
C SER A 60 6.90 1.47 0.65
N PRO A 61 7.93 1.44 -0.21
CA PRO A 61 8.14 0.34 -1.14
C PRO A 61 8.31 -0.98 -0.39
N ALA A 62 7.69 -2.03 -0.93
CA ALA A 62 7.83 -3.39 -0.41
C ALA A 62 9.13 -4.02 -0.90
N PHE A 63 9.80 -4.78 -0.03
CA PHE A 63 11.05 -5.49 -0.35
C PHE A 63 10.91 -6.98 -0.02
N ILE A 64 11.64 -7.81 -0.77
CA ILE A 64 11.75 -9.24 -0.48
C ILE A 64 12.93 -9.47 0.46
N GLY A 65 12.65 -9.95 1.67
CA GLY A 65 13.68 -10.29 2.65
C GLY A 65 14.42 -11.58 2.28
N VAL A 66 15.75 -11.52 2.24
CA VAL A 66 16.64 -12.68 2.06
C VAL A 66 17.56 -12.86 3.27
N LYS A 67 18.04 -14.08 3.51
CA LYS A 67 18.97 -14.36 4.61
C LYS A 67 20.26 -13.56 4.42
N LYS A 68 20.68 -12.82 5.45
CA LYS A 68 21.94 -12.05 5.44
C LYS A 68 23.12 -12.94 5.05
N GLY A 69 23.93 -12.46 4.09
CA GLY A 69 25.09 -13.18 3.55
C GLY A 69 24.78 -14.15 2.41
N ASN A 70 23.51 -14.41 2.08
CA ASN A 70 23.15 -15.20 0.91
C ASN A 70 23.07 -14.31 -0.35
N LEU A 71 24.23 -14.00 -0.91
CA LEU A 71 24.34 -13.12 -2.07
C LEU A 71 23.76 -13.74 -3.34
N ASP A 72 23.88 -15.06 -3.51
CA ASP A 72 23.35 -15.76 -4.69
C ASP A 72 21.82 -15.61 -4.79
N LEU A 73 21.11 -15.84 -3.68
CA LEU A 73 19.66 -15.65 -3.65
C LEU A 73 19.26 -14.19 -3.81
N LEU A 74 20.03 -13.26 -3.22
CA LEU A 74 19.79 -11.82 -3.39
C LEU A 74 19.88 -11.43 -4.87
N PHE A 75 20.96 -11.81 -5.55
CA PHE A 75 21.16 -11.47 -6.95
C PHE A 75 20.15 -12.15 -7.86
N TRP A 76 19.89 -13.44 -7.65
CA TRP A 76 18.86 -14.15 -8.41
C TRP A 76 17.49 -13.49 -8.26
N THR A 77 17.10 -13.11 -7.04
CA THR A 77 15.81 -12.44 -6.77
C THR A 77 15.73 -11.09 -7.47
N ASN A 78 16.78 -10.27 -7.37
CA ASN A 78 16.83 -8.97 -8.03
C ASN A 78 16.78 -9.11 -9.56
N THR A 79 17.51 -10.06 -10.14
CA THR A 79 17.48 -10.33 -11.59
C THR A 79 16.11 -10.84 -12.04
N PHE A 80 15.48 -11.71 -11.25
CA PHE A 80 14.12 -12.18 -11.53
C PHE A 80 13.12 -11.03 -11.56
N ILE A 81 13.14 -10.17 -10.53
CA ILE A 81 12.27 -8.99 -10.47
C ILE A 81 12.51 -8.09 -11.69
N LEU A 82 13.77 -7.75 -11.99
CA LEU A 82 14.11 -6.93 -13.15
C LEU A 82 13.56 -7.51 -14.46
N HIS A 83 13.74 -8.81 -14.69
CA HIS A 83 13.22 -9.49 -15.87
C HIS A 83 11.68 -9.39 -15.97
N LYS A 84 10.97 -9.52 -14.84
CA LYS A 84 9.50 -9.41 -14.80
C LYS A 84 9.00 -7.97 -14.95
N THR A 85 9.76 -7.00 -14.46
CA THR A 85 9.49 -5.57 -14.67
C THR A 85 9.65 -5.22 -16.15
N LEU A 86 10.79 -5.57 -16.77
CA LEU A 86 11.04 -5.29 -18.19
C LEU A 86 10.06 -6.02 -19.11
N GLY A 87 9.59 -7.19 -18.70
CA GLY A 87 8.58 -7.96 -19.43
C GLY A 87 7.13 -7.49 -19.23
N GLY A 88 6.88 -6.43 -18.45
CA GLY A 88 5.53 -5.90 -18.20
C GLY A 88 4.64 -6.72 -17.25
N GLN A 89 5.01 -7.98 -16.97
CA GLN A 89 4.23 -8.89 -16.11
C GLN A 89 4.02 -8.34 -14.70
N LEU A 90 5.01 -7.62 -14.15
CA LEU A 90 4.86 -7.02 -12.83
C LEU A 90 3.88 -5.82 -12.86
N ASN A 91 3.79 -5.10 -13.98
CA ASN A 91 2.80 -4.06 -14.20
C ASN A 91 1.38 -4.63 -14.28
N GLU A 92 1.20 -5.71 -15.05
CA GLU A 92 -0.09 -6.42 -15.14
C GLU A 92 -0.61 -6.86 -13.77
N LEU A 93 0.28 -7.32 -12.89
CA LEU A 93 -0.06 -7.67 -11.51
C LEU A 93 -0.43 -6.44 -10.68
N SER A 94 0.28 -5.32 -10.85
CA SER A 94 -0.04 -4.05 -10.17
C SER A 94 -1.43 -3.56 -10.54
N GLU A 95 -1.76 -3.50 -11.82
CA GLU A 95 -3.09 -3.12 -12.29
C GLU A 95 -4.17 -4.04 -11.75
N LYS A 96 -3.94 -5.36 -11.83
CA LYS A 96 -4.93 -6.35 -11.40
C LYS A 96 -5.25 -6.31 -9.91
N TRP A 97 -4.24 -6.13 -9.06
CA TRP A 97 -4.38 -6.30 -7.61
C TRP A 97 -4.35 -4.98 -6.83
N LEU A 98 -3.76 -3.93 -7.40
CA LEU A 98 -3.55 -2.63 -6.76
C LEU A 98 -4.25 -1.48 -7.50
N GLY A 99 -4.84 -1.74 -8.67
CA GLY A 99 -5.61 -0.76 -9.45
C GLY A 99 -4.77 0.41 -9.97
N GLN A 100 -3.46 0.23 -10.13
CA GLN A 100 -2.56 1.29 -10.58
C GLN A 100 -1.35 0.73 -11.33
N GLU A 101 -0.77 1.57 -12.17
CA GLU A 101 0.48 1.28 -12.86
C GLU A 101 1.61 1.05 -11.83
N LEU A 102 2.52 0.12 -12.14
CA LEU A 102 3.67 -0.17 -11.31
C LEU A 102 4.54 1.09 -11.18
N PRO A 103 4.73 1.65 -9.97
CA PRO A 103 5.61 2.79 -9.78
C PRO A 103 7.07 2.42 -10.08
N PRO A 104 7.92 3.41 -10.39
CA PRO A 104 9.34 3.16 -10.63
C PRO A 104 9.96 2.46 -9.43
N LEU A 105 10.55 1.29 -9.66
CA LEU A 105 11.21 0.54 -8.61
C LEU A 105 12.49 1.27 -8.17
N PRO A 106 12.86 1.20 -6.87
CA PRO A 106 14.11 1.76 -6.40
C PRO A 106 15.31 1.19 -7.17
N ASN A 107 16.25 2.04 -7.53
CA ASN A 107 17.53 1.59 -8.06
C ASN A 107 18.35 0.90 -6.96
N LEU A 108 19.09 -0.15 -7.34
CA LEU A 108 20.01 -0.89 -6.46
C LEU A 108 21.19 -0.04 -5.99
#